data_AF-A0A135V276-F1
#
_entry.id   AF-A0A135V276-F1
#
_cell.length_a   1.000
_cell.length_b   1.000
_cell.length_c   1.000
_cell.angle_alpha   90.00
_cell.angle_beta   90.00
_cell.angle_gamma   90.00
#
_symmetry.space_group_name_H-M   'P 1'
#
loop_
_entity.id
_entity.type
_entity.pdbx_description
1 polymer ?
#
loop_
_entity_poly.entity_id
_entity_poly.type
_entity_poly.pdbx_seq_one_letter_code
_entity_poly.pdbx_strand_id
1 'polypeptide(L)'
;MVASYDRNVVVSCLKRHYELLVRMGYMEVSAVELPPAAGWSDAELRVDALRAMGRSEAVIDLLRHIPYVHENEESDPVEVYTETFPLRYLRNGRWFGGGSNGSGEEFANTPLLDLGFAPFDGPVPADMVSLTHADEGTWWLIDTNQGCIYPYGTEFDKREEDVPEDKQWLVVDAVPIQAYFDKIYAQVGNLDVVPAPRSGKWEARVVEEYTEEGQVSSSATEIPDLRLIEAFSHCVQEIKRLYAEHGWPNAFRREEFIQAVERTRATFIEAGLGHDDDDEDDEMTG
;
A
#
# COMPACT_ATOMS: atom_id res chain seq x y z
N MET A 1 6.03 10.50 -27.96
CA MET A 1 7.32 9.92 -27.53
C MET A 1 7.12 9.53 -26.07
N VAL A 2 7.21 8.24 -25.75
CA VAL A 2 7.24 7.80 -24.35
C VAL A 2 8.57 8.27 -23.77
N ALA A 3 8.56 8.96 -22.63
CA ALA A 3 9.79 9.41 -22.00
C ALA A 3 10.64 8.18 -21.61
N SER A 4 11.96 8.25 -21.84
CA SER A 4 12.87 7.20 -21.36
C SER A 4 12.80 7.10 -19.84
N TYR A 5 12.97 5.89 -19.31
CA TYR A 5 13.02 5.67 -17.87
C TYR A 5 14.05 6.59 -17.17
N ASP A 6 13.62 7.20 -16.06
CA ASP A 6 14.47 7.95 -15.13
C ASP A 6 14.15 7.50 -13.71
N ARG A 7 15.12 6.84 -13.07
CA ARG A 7 15.05 6.40 -11.67
C ARG A 7 14.65 7.52 -10.73
N ASN A 8 15.16 8.74 -10.94
CA ASN A 8 14.92 9.86 -10.03
C ASN A 8 13.45 10.28 -10.03
N VAL A 9 12.70 10.02 -11.11
CA VAL A 9 11.25 10.27 -11.15
C VAL A 9 10.55 9.35 -10.14
N VAL A 10 10.84 8.05 -10.15
CA VAL A 10 10.25 7.10 -9.19
C VAL A 10 10.63 7.47 -7.76
N VAL A 11 11.93 7.72 -7.50
CA VAL A 11 12.44 8.08 -6.17
C VAL A 11 11.76 9.35 -5.65
N SER A 12 11.63 10.38 -6.48
CA SER A 12 10.99 11.63 -6.10
C SER A 12 9.49 11.46 -5.86
N CYS A 13 8.82 10.63 -6.66
CA CYS A 13 7.40 10.34 -6.51
C CYS A 13 7.10 9.62 -5.20
N LEU A 14 7.82 8.53 -4.89
CA LEU A 14 7.66 7.79 -3.63
C LEU A 14 7.99 8.66 -2.42
N LYS A 15 9.11 9.40 -2.47
CA LYS A 15 9.49 10.30 -1.39
C LYS A 15 8.40 11.35 -1.13
N ARG A 16 7.92 12.01 -2.18
CA ARG A 16 6.85 13.02 -2.06
C ARG A 16 5.56 12.42 -1.51
N HIS A 17 5.22 11.19 -1.90
CA HIS A 17 4.03 10.49 -1.42
C HIS A 17 4.13 10.13 0.07
N TYR A 18 5.24 9.56 0.50
CA TYR A 18 5.46 9.24 1.91
C TYR A 18 5.57 10.49 2.79
N GLU A 19 6.21 11.55 2.28
CA GLU A 19 6.24 12.86 2.96
C GLU A 19 4.84 13.46 3.11
N LEU A 20 3.93 13.26 2.14
CA LEU A 20 2.54 13.67 2.25
C LEU A 20 1.85 12.96 3.41
N LEU A 21 1.95 11.64 3.47
CA LEU A 21 1.34 10.81 4.52
C LEU A 21 1.90 11.15 5.91
N VAL A 22 3.20 11.39 6.03
CA VAL A 22 3.81 11.88 7.30
C VAL A 22 3.29 13.27 7.67
N ARG A 23 3.21 14.18 6.71
CA ARG A 23 2.69 15.56 6.91
C ARG A 23 1.23 15.56 7.35
N MET A 24 0.45 14.59 6.88
CA MET A 24 -0.96 14.39 7.27
C MET A 24 -1.11 13.81 8.68
N GLY A 25 -0.03 13.43 9.36
CA GLY A 25 -0.12 12.78 10.67
C GLY A 25 -0.61 11.33 10.59
N TYR A 26 -0.61 10.74 9.39
CA TYR A 26 -0.95 9.34 9.17
C TYR A 26 0.20 8.40 9.51
N MET A 27 1.43 8.82 9.18
CA MET A 27 2.66 8.14 9.57
C MET A 27 3.52 9.02 10.48
N GLU A 28 4.31 8.35 11.33
CA GLU A 28 5.43 8.99 12.02
C GLU A 28 6.60 9.22 11.06
N VAL A 29 7.40 10.25 11.33
CA VAL A 29 8.59 10.56 10.51
C VAL A 29 9.55 9.36 10.51
N SER A 30 9.67 8.68 11.65
CA SER A 30 10.52 7.50 11.81
C SER A 30 9.99 6.25 11.08
N ALA A 31 8.78 6.29 10.52
CA ALA A 31 8.26 5.19 9.72
C ALA A 31 8.91 5.11 8.33
N VAL A 32 9.55 6.19 7.85
CA VAL A 32 10.14 6.26 6.51
C VAL A 32 11.66 6.30 6.61
N GLU A 33 12.30 5.30 6.03
CA GLU A 33 13.74 5.17 5.94
C GLU A 33 14.24 5.70 4.59
N LEU A 34 15.05 6.76 4.63
CA LEU A 34 15.62 7.36 3.42
C LEU A 34 16.91 6.65 3.02
N PRO A 35 17.15 6.44 1.71
CA PRO A 35 18.38 5.83 1.24
C PRO A 35 19.59 6.74 1.53
N PRO A 36 20.77 6.16 1.78
CA PRO A 36 22.03 6.90 1.74
C PRO A 36 22.22 7.61 0.39
N ALA A 37 23.09 8.62 0.33
CA ALA A 37 23.32 9.37 -0.92
C ALA A 37 23.85 8.49 -2.08
N ALA A 38 24.58 7.42 -1.75
CA ALA A 38 25.05 6.41 -2.71
C ALA A 38 24.06 5.24 -2.92
N GLY A 39 22.91 5.31 -2.25
CA GLY A 39 21.92 4.24 -2.14
C GLY A 39 22.30 3.15 -1.14
N TRP A 40 21.37 2.22 -0.91
CA TRP A 40 21.52 1.05 -0.04
C TRP A 40 22.66 0.15 -0.52
N SER A 41 23.55 -0.29 0.37
CA SER A 41 24.63 -1.21 0.01
C SER A 41 24.12 -2.64 -0.26
N ASP A 42 24.93 -3.50 -0.87
CA ASP A 42 24.60 -4.93 -1.06
C ASP A 42 24.49 -5.69 0.28
N ALA A 43 25.03 -5.10 1.35
CA ALA A 43 24.86 -5.61 2.72
C ALA A 43 23.47 -5.27 3.28
N GLU A 44 22.83 -4.20 2.81
CA GLU A 44 21.51 -3.74 3.26
C GLU A 44 20.38 -4.19 2.33
N LEU A 45 20.62 -4.22 1.01
CA LEU A 45 19.67 -4.65 -0.01
C LEU A 45 19.87 -6.13 -0.37
N ARG A 46 18.79 -6.88 -0.59
CA ARG A 46 18.84 -8.29 -1.04
C ARG A 46 19.17 -8.46 -2.53
N VAL A 47 20.29 -7.90 -2.97
CA VAL A 47 20.77 -7.96 -4.36
C VAL A 47 20.94 -9.40 -4.85
N ASP A 48 21.37 -10.30 -3.97
CA ASP A 48 21.48 -11.74 -4.22
C ASP A 48 20.13 -12.37 -4.59
N ALA A 49 19.08 -12.07 -3.81
CA ALA A 49 17.73 -12.57 -4.08
C ALA A 49 17.15 -11.95 -5.34
N LEU A 50 17.34 -10.64 -5.55
CA LEU A 50 16.87 -9.94 -6.75
C LEU A 50 17.46 -10.53 -8.04
N ARG A 51 18.77 -10.82 -8.04
CA ARG A 51 19.43 -11.48 -9.18
C ARG A 51 18.96 -12.93 -9.35
N ALA A 52 18.74 -13.67 -8.26
CA ALA A 52 18.17 -15.02 -8.32
C ALA A 52 16.76 -15.02 -8.94
N MET A 53 15.93 -14.04 -8.60
CA MET A 53 14.61 -13.77 -9.20
C MET A 53 14.69 -13.20 -10.64
N GLY A 54 15.88 -13.12 -11.23
CA GLY A 54 16.11 -12.65 -12.59
C GLY A 54 15.83 -11.16 -12.80
N ARG A 55 15.84 -10.33 -11.75
CA ARG A 55 15.67 -8.86 -11.89
C ARG A 55 16.91 -8.23 -12.53
N SER A 56 16.70 -7.23 -13.37
CA SER A 56 17.78 -6.53 -14.07
C SER A 56 18.54 -5.57 -13.16
N GLU A 57 19.73 -5.14 -13.59
CA GLU A 57 20.51 -4.14 -12.85
C GLU A 57 19.81 -2.77 -12.81
N ALA A 58 18.92 -2.45 -13.75
CA ALA A 58 18.12 -1.23 -13.71
C ALA A 58 17.07 -1.27 -12.57
N VAL A 59 16.44 -2.43 -12.36
CA VAL A 59 15.56 -2.67 -11.20
C VAL A 59 16.34 -2.62 -9.89
N ILE A 60 17.49 -3.28 -9.82
CA ILE A 60 18.33 -3.28 -8.61
C ILE A 60 18.80 -1.85 -8.28
N ASP A 61 19.19 -1.08 -9.30
CA ASP A 61 19.57 0.32 -9.14
C ASP A 61 18.38 1.19 -8.67
N LEU A 62 17.16 0.94 -9.14
CA LEU A 62 15.96 1.58 -8.59
C LEU A 62 15.79 1.28 -7.10
N LEU A 63 15.72 0.00 -6.74
CA LEU A 63 15.47 -0.47 -5.37
C LEU A 63 16.57 -0.01 -4.39
N ARG A 64 17.78 0.23 -4.90
CA ARG A 64 18.88 0.81 -4.15
C ARG A 64 18.65 2.27 -3.73
N HIS A 65 17.81 3.01 -4.44
CA HIS A 65 17.66 4.46 -4.27
C HIS A 65 16.25 4.92 -3.86
N ILE A 66 15.30 4.00 -3.65
CA ILE A 66 13.98 4.36 -3.12
C ILE A 66 13.98 4.46 -1.59
N PRO A 67 13.10 5.29 -1.00
CA PRO A 67 12.78 5.21 0.41
C PRO A 67 11.97 3.94 0.72
N TYR A 68 12.17 3.37 1.90
CA TYR A 68 11.39 2.23 2.40
C TYR A 68 10.58 2.64 3.61
N VAL A 69 9.39 2.04 3.76
CA VAL A 69 8.60 2.16 4.98
C VAL A 69 9.02 1.03 5.93
N HIS A 70 9.10 1.32 7.23
CA HIS A 70 9.32 0.30 8.23
C HIS A 70 8.08 -0.59 8.35
N GLU A 71 8.32 -1.89 8.34
CA GLU A 71 7.30 -2.86 8.71
C GLU A 71 7.23 -2.91 10.23
N ASN A 72 6.03 -2.92 10.79
CA ASN A 72 5.85 -3.14 12.22
C ASN A 72 5.87 -4.66 12.47
N GLU A 73 6.69 -5.15 13.41
CA GLU A 73 6.69 -6.57 13.78
C GLU A 73 5.41 -6.95 14.56
N GLU A 74 4.75 -5.96 15.19
CA GLU A 74 3.59 -6.15 16.06
C GLU A 74 2.27 -5.65 15.45
N SER A 75 2.28 -5.17 14.20
CA SER A 75 1.06 -4.69 13.52
C SER A 75 1.14 -4.86 12.02
N ASP A 76 -0.01 -4.82 11.35
CA ASP A 76 -0.08 -4.90 9.89
C ASP A 76 0.77 -3.80 9.24
N PRO A 77 1.35 -4.06 8.04
CA PRO A 77 2.08 -3.05 7.29
C PRO A 77 1.20 -1.82 7.04
N VAL A 78 1.82 -0.64 7.11
CA VAL A 78 1.11 0.62 6.89
C VAL A 78 0.68 0.70 5.42
N GLU A 79 -0.63 0.83 5.19
CA GLU A 79 -1.17 1.12 3.87
C GLU A 79 -0.63 2.46 3.36
N VAL A 80 -0.07 2.47 2.16
CA VAL A 80 0.41 3.69 1.49
C VAL A 80 -0.61 4.22 0.49
N TYR A 81 -1.61 3.41 0.13
CA TYR A 81 -2.81 3.76 -0.61
C TYR A 81 -3.87 2.71 -0.26
N THR A 82 -5.12 2.86 -0.72
CA THR A 82 -6.22 1.94 -0.38
C THR A 82 -5.82 0.49 -0.60
N GLU A 83 -5.79 -0.29 0.49
CA GLU A 83 -5.42 -1.71 0.53
C GLU A 83 -4.10 -2.04 -0.19
N THR A 84 -3.19 -1.07 -0.19
CA THR A 84 -1.94 -1.09 -0.94
C THR A 84 -0.78 -0.95 0.03
N PHE A 85 0.05 -1.99 0.13
CA PHE A 85 1.10 -2.12 1.14
C PHE A 85 2.48 -2.03 0.51
N PRO A 86 3.43 -1.25 1.06
CA PRO A 86 4.74 -1.08 0.46
C PRO A 86 5.60 -2.34 0.61
N LEU A 87 6.31 -2.73 -0.44
CA LEU A 87 7.28 -3.82 -0.39
C LEU A 87 8.65 -3.31 0.08
N ARG A 88 9.26 -4.03 1.02
CA ARG A 88 10.61 -3.74 1.54
C ARG A 88 11.63 -4.75 1.06
N TYR A 89 12.55 -4.31 0.20
CA TYR A 89 13.62 -5.17 -0.38
C TYR A 89 14.92 -5.22 0.43
N LEU A 90 14.94 -4.57 1.60
CA LEU A 90 16.08 -4.59 2.51
C LEU A 90 16.16 -5.94 3.25
N ARG A 91 17.36 -6.33 3.68
CA ARG A 91 17.63 -7.63 4.32
C ARG A 91 16.81 -7.87 5.57
N ASN A 92 16.45 -6.80 6.29
CA ASN A 92 15.62 -6.83 7.48
C ASN A 92 14.12 -6.70 7.20
N GLY A 93 13.68 -6.69 5.93
CA GLY A 93 12.27 -6.70 5.58
C GLY A 93 11.65 -8.08 5.81
N ARG A 94 10.38 -8.15 6.23
CA ARG A 94 9.64 -9.36 6.59
C ARG A 94 9.54 -10.35 5.44
N TRP A 95 9.40 -9.86 4.20
CA TRP A 95 9.42 -10.68 2.98
C TRP A 95 10.78 -11.36 2.73
N PHE A 96 11.82 -10.94 3.46
CA PHE A 96 13.16 -11.50 3.42
C PHE A 96 13.66 -12.03 4.78
N GLY A 97 12.92 -11.80 5.86
CA GLY A 97 13.39 -11.90 7.26
C GLY A 97 12.63 -12.88 8.15
N GLY A 98 11.57 -13.52 7.67
CA GLY A 98 10.79 -14.50 8.43
C GLY A 98 11.32 -15.93 8.36
N GLY A 99 12.47 -16.23 8.98
CA GLY A 99 12.89 -17.60 9.32
C GLY A 99 13.39 -18.51 8.18
N SER A 100 13.08 -18.23 6.92
CA SER A 100 13.83 -18.75 5.77
C SER A 100 14.86 -17.69 5.37
N ASN A 101 16.13 -17.93 5.68
CA ASN A 101 17.21 -17.43 4.84
C ASN A 101 17.09 -18.16 3.51
N GLY A 102 16.04 -17.83 2.73
CA GLY A 102 15.78 -18.49 1.47
C GLY A 102 17.07 -18.43 0.67
N SER A 103 17.60 -19.60 0.36
CA SER A 103 18.84 -19.68 -0.39
C SER A 103 18.59 -18.97 -1.73
N GLY A 104 19.66 -18.51 -2.40
CA GLY A 104 19.50 -18.01 -3.77
C GLY A 104 18.79 -19.01 -4.69
N GLU A 105 18.77 -20.29 -4.35
CA GLU A 105 18.06 -21.34 -5.07
C GLU A 105 16.53 -21.31 -4.84
N GLU A 106 16.05 -20.94 -3.66
CA GLU A 106 14.62 -20.77 -3.39
C GLU A 106 14.05 -19.61 -4.23
N PHE A 107 14.73 -18.46 -4.19
CA PHE A 107 14.36 -17.30 -5.00
C PHE A 107 14.43 -17.53 -6.52
N ALA A 108 15.27 -18.46 -6.98
CA ALA A 108 15.42 -18.76 -8.41
C ALA A 108 14.33 -19.69 -8.96
N ASN A 109 13.70 -20.51 -8.11
CA ASN A 109 12.78 -21.55 -8.55
C ASN A 109 11.33 -21.32 -8.14
N THR A 110 11.07 -20.36 -7.23
CA THR A 110 9.72 -20.03 -6.78
C THR A 110 9.14 -18.90 -7.66
N PRO A 111 7.92 -19.05 -8.19
CA PRO A 111 7.21 -17.99 -8.90
C PRO A 111 7.11 -16.69 -8.07
N LEU A 112 7.14 -15.53 -8.73
CA LEU A 112 7.10 -14.26 -8.01
C LEU A 112 5.78 -14.01 -7.29
N LEU A 113 4.66 -14.55 -7.79
CA LEU A 113 3.37 -14.50 -7.11
C LEU A 113 3.45 -15.22 -5.75
N ASP A 114 4.00 -16.44 -5.73
CA ASP A 114 4.15 -17.24 -4.51
C ASP A 114 5.11 -16.60 -3.52
N LEU A 115 6.08 -15.80 -4.00
CA LEU A 115 6.98 -14.99 -3.18
C LEU A 115 6.36 -13.64 -2.74
N GLY A 116 5.19 -13.27 -3.25
CA GLY A 116 4.53 -11.99 -2.97
C GLY A 116 5.16 -10.77 -3.67
N PHE A 117 5.89 -10.96 -4.77
CA PHE A 117 6.55 -9.90 -5.55
C PHE A 117 5.88 -9.60 -6.90
N ALA A 118 4.81 -10.31 -7.26
CA ALA A 118 4.05 -10.09 -8.50
C ALA A 118 2.55 -10.35 -8.30
N PRO A 119 1.67 -9.67 -9.06
CA PRO A 119 0.22 -9.84 -8.94
C PRO A 119 -0.36 -10.99 -9.78
N PHE A 120 0.46 -11.73 -10.53
CA PHE A 120 0.01 -12.79 -11.44
C PHE A 120 1.04 -13.91 -11.53
N ASP A 121 0.59 -15.09 -11.98
CA ASP A 121 1.35 -16.34 -12.02
C ASP A 121 2.30 -16.48 -13.24
N GLY A 122 2.08 -15.68 -14.28
CA GLY A 122 2.90 -15.65 -15.48
C GLY A 122 4.29 -15.02 -15.30
N PRO A 123 5.14 -15.12 -16.35
CA PRO A 123 6.50 -14.59 -16.30
C PRO A 123 6.49 -13.06 -16.17
N VAL A 124 7.19 -12.53 -15.17
CA VAL A 124 7.43 -11.08 -15.05
C VAL A 124 8.77 -10.72 -15.69
N PRO A 125 8.81 -9.82 -16.68
CA PRO A 125 10.04 -9.36 -17.31
C PRO A 125 11.09 -8.87 -16.29
N ALA A 126 12.37 -9.09 -16.60
CA ALA A 126 13.49 -8.75 -15.72
C ALA A 126 13.55 -7.27 -15.33
N ASP A 127 13.10 -6.39 -16.23
CA ASP A 127 13.06 -4.94 -16.04
C ASP A 127 11.83 -4.44 -15.29
N MET A 128 10.94 -5.35 -14.86
CA MET A 128 9.74 -5.02 -14.11
C MET A 128 9.86 -5.39 -12.62
N VAL A 129 9.28 -4.56 -11.75
CA VAL A 129 9.29 -4.76 -10.30
C VAL A 129 8.06 -4.15 -9.63
N SER A 130 7.48 -4.89 -8.68
CA SER A 130 6.40 -4.39 -7.83
C SER A 130 6.96 -3.56 -6.69
N LEU A 131 6.44 -2.36 -6.47
CA LEU A 131 6.78 -1.52 -5.31
C LEU A 131 5.81 -1.69 -4.14
N THR A 132 4.65 -2.29 -4.40
CA THR A 132 3.62 -2.59 -3.42
C THR A 132 3.10 -4.00 -3.61
N HIS A 133 2.50 -4.54 -2.56
CA HIS A 133 1.68 -5.74 -2.52
C HIS A 133 0.24 -5.32 -2.23
N ALA A 134 -0.74 -6.02 -2.78
CA ALA A 134 -2.14 -5.80 -2.49
C ALA A 134 -2.96 -7.08 -2.64
N ASP A 135 -3.97 -7.26 -1.80
CA ASP A 135 -4.99 -8.30 -1.99
C ASP A 135 -6.13 -7.73 -2.84
N GLU A 136 -6.76 -6.66 -2.35
CA GLU A 136 -7.87 -5.96 -3.03
C GLU A 136 -7.51 -4.53 -3.50
N GLY A 137 -6.32 -4.05 -3.15
CA GLY A 137 -5.78 -2.74 -3.57
C GLY A 137 -5.01 -2.77 -4.90
N THR A 138 -3.99 -1.92 -5.02
CA THR A 138 -3.23 -1.74 -6.28
C THR A 138 -1.75 -2.08 -6.15
N TRP A 139 -1.29 -3.02 -6.97
CA TRP A 139 0.13 -3.27 -7.21
C TRP A 139 0.73 -2.18 -8.09
N TRP A 140 1.78 -1.53 -7.60
CA TRP A 140 2.54 -0.54 -8.35
C TRP A 140 3.67 -1.24 -9.11
N LEU A 141 3.35 -1.80 -10.28
CA LEU A 141 4.28 -2.56 -11.10
C LEU A 141 5.04 -1.63 -12.06
N ILE A 142 6.29 -1.32 -11.73
CA ILE A 142 7.16 -0.43 -12.52
C ILE A 142 7.84 -1.21 -13.63
N ASP A 143 7.84 -0.67 -14.85
CA ASP A 143 8.67 -1.14 -15.97
C ASP A 143 9.81 -0.15 -16.20
N THR A 144 11.03 -0.54 -15.82
CA THR A 144 12.24 0.28 -15.95
C THR A 144 12.79 0.32 -17.38
N ASN A 145 12.35 -0.59 -18.26
CA ASN A 145 12.72 -0.55 -19.67
C ASN A 145 11.86 0.48 -20.43
N GLN A 146 10.58 0.58 -20.10
CA GLN A 146 9.64 1.52 -20.74
C GLN A 146 9.47 2.85 -20.01
N GLY A 147 9.81 2.93 -18.72
CA GLY A 147 9.60 4.14 -17.91
C GLY A 147 8.13 4.39 -17.56
N CYS A 148 7.34 3.33 -17.39
CA CYS A 148 5.92 3.39 -17.06
C CYS A 148 5.60 2.58 -15.79
N ILE A 149 4.38 2.74 -15.30
CA ILE A 149 3.77 1.95 -14.24
C ILE A 149 2.52 1.26 -14.78
N TYR A 150 2.31 0.01 -14.40
CA TYR A 150 1.05 -0.71 -14.55
C TYR A 150 0.37 -0.75 -13.17
N PRO A 151 -0.67 0.06 -12.93
CA PRO A 151 -1.41 0.04 -11.68
C PRO A 151 -2.35 -1.17 -11.66
N TYR A 152 -1.83 -2.31 -11.25
CA TYR A 152 -2.53 -3.58 -11.33
C TYR A 152 -3.36 -3.80 -10.07
N GLY A 153 -4.67 -3.58 -10.16
CA GLY A 153 -5.62 -3.78 -9.05
C GLY A 153 -6.76 -4.70 -9.44
N THR A 154 -7.98 -4.41 -8.96
CA THR A 154 -9.19 -5.18 -9.25
C THR A 154 -9.97 -4.65 -10.47
N GLU A 155 -9.70 -3.42 -10.89
CA GLU A 155 -10.30 -2.81 -12.07
C GLU A 155 -9.37 -2.93 -13.28
N PHE A 156 -9.81 -3.68 -14.30
CA PHE A 156 -9.04 -3.93 -15.51
C PHE A 156 -9.55 -3.14 -16.73
N ASP A 157 -8.61 -2.58 -17.50
CA ASP A 157 -8.91 -1.89 -18.77
C ASP A 157 -9.28 -2.86 -19.90
N LYS A 158 -8.89 -4.13 -19.78
CA LYS A 158 -9.12 -5.20 -20.76
C LYS A 158 -9.60 -6.46 -20.05
N ARG A 159 -10.24 -7.36 -20.78
CA ARG A 159 -10.58 -8.69 -20.25
C ARG A 159 -9.33 -9.55 -20.26
N GLU A 160 -9.16 -10.39 -19.25
CA GLU A 160 -8.01 -11.30 -19.15
C GLU A 160 -7.87 -12.22 -20.38
N GLU A 161 -8.99 -12.69 -20.92
CA GLU A 161 -9.01 -13.53 -22.13
C GLU A 161 -8.50 -12.82 -23.41
N ASP A 162 -8.45 -11.49 -23.40
CA ASP A 162 -7.98 -10.68 -24.53
C ASP A 162 -6.46 -10.40 -24.46
N VAL A 163 -5.78 -10.77 -23.36
CA VAL A 163 -4.34 -10.56 -23.19
C VAL A 163 -3.57 -11.89 -23.28
N PRO A 164 -2.36 -11.92 -23.86
CA PRO A 164 -1.53 -13.12 -23.86
C PRO A 164 -1.18 -13.59 -22.44
N GLU A 165 -1.21 -14.91 -22.20
CA GLU A 165 -0.84 -15.52 -20.91
C GLU A 165 0.58 -15.14 -20.46
N ASP A 166 1.51 -14.95 -21.41
CA ASP A 166 2.88 -14.51 -21.12
C ASP A 166 3.01 -12.99 -20.89
N LYS A 167 1.89 -12.25 -20.89
CA LYS A 167 1.81 -10.79 -20.79
C LYS A 167 0.62 -10.29 -19.98
N GLN A 168 0.28 -10.99 -18.89
CA GLN A 168 -0.89 -10.69 -18.05
C GLN A 168 -0.95 -9.23 -17.55
N TRP A 169 0.19 -8.57 -17.32
CA TRP A 169 0.22 -7.15 -16.93
C TRP A 169 -0.42 -6.20 -17.95
N LEU A 170 -0.64 -6.62 -19.21
CA LEU A 170 -1.32 -5.83 -20.24
C LEU A 170 -2.83 -5.76 -20.05
N VAL A 171 -3.39 -6.45 -19.05
CA VAL A 171 -4.80 -6.35 -18.66
C VAL A 171 -5.15 -4.94 -18.18
N VAL A 172 -4.17 -4.23 -17.63
CA VAL A 172 -4.21 -2.80 -17.33
C VAL A 172 -3.34 -2.00 -18.32
N ASP A 173 -3.72 -0.75 -18.57
CA ASP A 173 -2.96 0.16 -19.41
C ASP A 173 -1.76 0.76 -18.65
N ALA A 174 -0.63 0.87 -19.36
CA ALA A 174 0.55 1.49 -18.81
C ALA A 174 0.35 3.01 -18.70
N VAL A 175 0.72 3.59 -17.56
CA VAL A 175 0.62 5.02 -17.27
C VAL A 175 2.02 5.62 -17.10
N PRO A 176 2.26 6.88 -17.50
CA PRO A 176 3.49 7.58 -17.11
C PRO A 176 3.62 7.64 -15.59
N ILE A 177 4.77 7.22 -15.06
CA ILE A 177 5.01 7.09 -13.60
C ILE A 177 4.62 8.36 -12.84
N GLN A 178 5.13 9.51 -13.29
CA GLN A 178 4.84 10.79 -12.63
C GLN A 178 3.35 11.14 -12.66
N ALA A 179 2.65 10.89 -13.77
CA ALA A 179 1.24 11.20 -13.90
C ALA A 179 0.38 10.36 -12.94
N TYR A 180 0.72 9.08 -12.77
CA TYR A 180 0.04 8.21 -11.81
C TYR A 180 0.25 8.69 -10.37
N PHE A 181 1.49 8.99 -9.98
CA PHE A 181 1.77 9.49 -8.63
C PHE A 181 1.23 10.90 -8.40
N ASP A 182 1.12 11.75 -9.42
CA ASP A 182 0.44 13.05 -9.33
C ASP A 182 -1.06 12.88 -9.06
N LYS A 183 -1.70 11.89 -9.70
CA LYS A 183 -3.11 11.54 -9.43
C LYS A 183 -3.29 11.10 -7.98
N ILE A 184 -2.51 10.13 -7.50
CA ILE A 184 -2.59 9.65 -6.11
C ILE A 184 -2.32 10.79 -5.11
N TYR A 185 -1.28 11.58 -5.35
CA TYR A 185 -0.95 12.71 -4.48
C TYR A 185 -2.11 13.70 -4.39
N ALA A 186 -2.80 13.96 -5.51
CA ALA A 186 -3.97 14.83 -5.54
C ALA A 186 -5.16 14.20 -4.78
N GLN A 187 -5.47 12.93 -5.02
CA GLN A 187 -6.56 12.21 -4.34
C GLN A 187 -6.37 12.22 -2.82
N VAL A 188 -5.17 11.88 -2.36
CA VAL A 188 -4.83 11.88 -0.92
C VAL A 188 -4.81 13.30 -0.36
N GLY A 189 -4.18 14.24 -1.08
CA GLY A 189 -4.06 15.63 -0.66
C GLY A 189 -5.40 16.37 -0.57
N ASN A 190 -6.36 16.02 -1.42
CA ASN A 190 -7.71 16.58 -1.44
C ASN A 190 -8.69 15.83 -0.52
N LEU A 191 -8.25 14.73 0.11
CA LEU A 191 -9.09 13.85 0.92
C LEU A 191 -10.23 13.19 0.11
N ASP A 192 -9.99 12.92 -1.17
CA ASP A 192 -10.80 11.99 -1.97
C ASP A 192 -10.49 10.54 -1.56
N VAL A 193 -9.23 10.32 -1.15
CA VAL A 193 -8.75 9.12 -0.47
C VAL A 193 -8.21 9.58 0.87
N VAL A 194 -8.75 9.06 1.97
CA VAL A 194 -8.57 9.60 3.32
C VAL A 194 -7.61 8.70 4.11
N PRO A 195 -6.42 9.19 4.47
CA PRO A 195 -5.56 8.48 5.42
C PRO A 195 -6.14 8.62 6.83
N ALA A 196 -6.55 7.51 7.42
CA ALA A 196 -7.05 7.40 8.78
C ALA A 196 -5.94 6.87 9.71
N PRO A 197 -5.28 7.73 10.51
CA PRO A 197 -4.20 7.33 11.41
C PRO A 197 -4.68 6.32 12.46
N ARG A 198 -3.75 5.50 12.96
CA ARG A 198 -4.01 4.54 14.06
C ARG A 198 -4.71 5.24 15.24
N SER A 199 -5.63 4.52 15.89
CA SER A 199 -6.31 4.99 17.09
C SER A 199 -6.50 3.85 18.09
N GLY A 200 -5.64 3.76 19.10
CA GLY A 200 -5.67 2.68 20.08
C GLY A 200 -5.48 1.30 19.43
N LYS A 201 -6.48 0.42 19.58
CA LYS A 201 -6.49 -0.92 18.94
C LYS A 201 -6.81 -0.91 17.45
N TRP A 202 -7.28 0.23 16.91
CA TRP A 202 -7.68 0.34 15.51
C TRP A 202 -6.50 0.72 14.63
N GLU A 203 -6.19 -0.15 13.66
CA GLU A 203 -5.07 0.01 12.75
C GLU A 203 -5.21 1.22 11.82
N ALA A 204 -4.07 1.74 11.36
CA ALA A 204 -4.03 2.75 10.32
C ALA A 204 -4.58 2.18 8.99
N ARG A 205 -5.39 2.98 8.29
CA ARG A 205 -6.00 2.60 7.00
C ARG A 205 -6.02 3.80 6.05
N VAL A 206 -5.88 3.56 4.76
CA VAL A 206 -6.15 4.55 3.71
C VAL A 206 -7.43 4.12 3.02
N VAL A 207 -8.47 4.96 3.07
CA VAL A 207 -9.83 4.57 2.67
C VAL A 207 -10.39 5.53 1.64
N GLU A 208 -11.04 5.00 0.61
CA GLU A 208 -11.81 5.79 -0.34
C GLU A 208 -13.19 6.11 0.26
N GLU A 209 -13.74 7.27 -0.10
CA GLU A 209 -15.09 7.63 0.30
C GLU A 209 -16.10 6.80 -0.51
N TYR A 210 -16.84 5.90 0.16
CA TYR A 210 -17.96 5.19 -0.47
C TYR A 210 -19.07 6.19 -0.82
N THR A 211 -19.19 6.51 -2.11
CA THR A 211 -20.40 7.16 -2.64
C THR A 211 -21.38 6.08 -3.07
N GLU A 212 -22.66 6.18 -2.68
CA GLU A 212 -23.74 5.20 -3.01
C GLU A 212 -23.86 4.86 -4.51
N GLU A 213 -23.26 5.65 -5.41
CA GLU A 213 -23.26 5.44 -6.86
C GLU A 213 -22.12 4.52 -7.36
N GLY A 214 -21.13 4.20 -6.52
CA GLY A 214 -20.02 3.30 -6.85
C GLY A 214 -20.38 1.85 -6.53
N GLN A 215 -20.63 1.06 -7.56
CA GLN A 215 -21.03 -0.34 -7.46
C GLN A 215 -20.19 -1.16 -6.48
N VAL A 216 -20.89 -1.96 -5.66
CA VAL A 216 -20.37 -3.17 -5.03
C VAL A 216 -19.73 -4.03 -6.14
N SER A 217 -18.40 -3.98 -6.24
CA SER A 217 -17.67 -4.97 -7.02
C SER A 217 -17.69 -6.28 -6.25
N SER A 218 -18.26 -7.30 -6.88
CA SER A 218 -18.54 -8.59 -6.28
C SER A 218 -17.27 -9.45 -6.21
N SER A 219 -16.65 -9.54 -5.03
CA SER A 219 -15.79 -10.69 -4.69
C SER A 219 -15.72 -11.02 -3.20
N ALA A 220 -16.26 -10.19 -2.31
CA ALA A 220 -16.43 -10.57 -0.92
C ALA A 220 -17.42 -11.76 -0.84
N THR A 221 -16.89 -12.95 -0.57
CA THR A 221 -17.68 -14.19 -0.47
C THR A 221 -18.52 -14.20 0.82
N GLU A 222 -18.39 -13.17 1.65
CA GLU A 222 -19.27 -12.82 2.75
C GLU A 222 -19.64 -11.35 2.60
N ILE A 223 -20.94 -11.04 2.52
CA ILE A 223 -21.42 -9.66 2.57
C ILE A 223 -21.02 -9.12 3.95
N PRO A 224 -20.12 -8.13 4.06
CA PRO A 224 -19.86 -7.51 5.35
C PRO A 224 -21.18 -6.98 5.89
N ASP A 225 -21.46 -7.17 7.18
CA ASP A 225 -22.66 -6.63 7.82
C ASP A 225 -22.82 -5.16 7.38
N LEU A 226 -23.97 -4.80 6.80
CA LEU A 226 -24.24 -3.45 6.31
C LEU A 226 -23.95 -2.39 7.38
N ARG A 227 -24.10 -2.75 8.66
CA ARG A 227 -23.76 -1.90 9.80
C ARG A 227 -22.27 -1.58 9.89
N LEU A 228 -21.40 -2.55 9.57
CA LEU A 228 -19.94 -2.33 9.51
C LEU A 228 -19.58 -1.37 8.39
N ILE A 229 -20.16 -1.55 7.20
CA ILE A 229 -19.93 -0.68 6.04
C ILE A 229 -20.36 0.77 6.37
N GLU A 230 -21.54 0.95 6.96
CA GLU A 230 -22.02 2.25 7.42
C GLU A 230 -21.08 2.85 8.46
N ALA A 231 -20.69 2.08 9.50
CA ALA A 231 -19.78 2.54 10.54
C ALA A 231 -18.41 2.97 9.98
N PHE A 232 -17.86 2.23 9.02
CA PHE A 232 -16.62 2.62 8.34
C PHE A 232 -16.79 3.90 7.54
N SER A 233 -17.87 4.03 6.75
CA SER A 233 -18.16 5.26 5.99
C SER A 233 -18.29 6.48 6.91
N HIS A 234 -19.03 6.35 8.02
CA HIS A 234 -19.12 7.40 9.04
C HIS A 234 -17.77 7.77 9.65
N CYS A 235 -16.90 6.77 9.90
CA CYS A 235 -15.54 7.02 10.36
C CYS A 235 -14.72 7.82 9.34
N VAL A 236 -14.79 7.49 8.05
CA VAL A 236 -14.10 8.22 6.97
C VAL A 236 -14.51 9.70 6.94
N GLN A 237 -15.82 9.96 6.96
CA GLN A 237 -16.37 11.32 6.97
C GLN A 237 -15.89 12.12 8.19
N GLU A 238 -15.85 11.48 9.35
CA GLU A 238 -15.42 12.11 10.58
C GLU A 238 -13.92 12.46 10.56
N ILE A 239 -13.06 11.56 10.05
CA ILE A 239 -11.64 11.85 9.88
C ILE A 239 -11.43 13.01 8.90
N LYS A 240 -12.18 13.04 7.79
CA LYS A 240 -12.16 14.15 6.82
C LYS A 240 -12.57 15.48 7.45
N ARG A 241 -13.60 15.48 8.31
CA ARG A 241 -14.00 16.64 9.11
C ARG A 241 -12.86 17.09 10.04
N LEU A 242 -12.23 16.16 10.75
CA LEU A 242 -11.10 16.47 11.64
C LEU A 242 -9.92 17.10 10.90
N TYR A 243 -9.56 16.60 9.70
CA TYR A 243 -8.53 17.25 8.87
C TYR A 243 -8.87 18.72 8.60
N ALA A 244 -10.10 19.01 8.18
CA ALA A 244 -10.55 20.37 7.87
C ALA A 244 -10.53 21.29 9.10
N GLU A 245 -11.05 20.82 10.25
CA GLU A 245 -11.07 21.58 11.51
C GLU A 245 -9.67 21.92 12.02
N HIS A 246 -8.72 21.03 11.77
CA HIS A 246 -7.33 21.20 12.14
C HIS A 246 -6.50 21.94 11.08
N GLY A 247 -7.13 22.44 10.00
CA GLY A 247 -6.52 23.38 9.06
C GLY A 247 -5.82 22.75 7.85
N TRP A 248 -6.07 21.47 7.55
CA TRP A 248 -5.59 20.84 6.31
C TRP A 248 -6.17 21.56 5.07
N PRO A 249 -5.39 21.79 3.99
CA PRO A 249 -3.97 21.42 3.80
C PRO A 249 -2.95 22.50 4.19
N ASN A 250 -3.38 23.70 4.60
CA ASN A 250 -2.51 24.88 4.70
C ASN A 250 -2.01 25.15 6.13
N ALA A 251 -2.91 25.35 7.08
CA ALA A 251 -2.61 25.70 8.46
C ALA A 251 -2.75 24.49 9.38
N PHE A 252 -2.27 23.33 8.91
CA PHE A 252 -2.54 22.05 9.53
C PHE A 252 -1.81 21.91 10.86
N ARG A 253 -2.58 21.74 11.94
CA ARG A 253 -2.10 21.52 13.30
C ARG A 253 -1.99 20.02 13.54
N ARG A 254 -0.93 19.41 13.03
CA ARG A 254 -0.71 17.95 12.98
C ARG A 254 -0.88 17.29 14.36
N GLU A 255 -0.27 17.83 15.40
CA GLU A 255 -0.31 17.23 16.74
C GLU A 255 -1.72 17.28 17.36
N GLU A 256 -2.45 18.39 17.15
CA GLU A 256 -3.84 18.52 17.60
C GLU A 256 -4.76 17.55 16.85
N PHE A 257 -4.54 17.38 15.54
CA PHE A 257 -5.28 16.43 14.72
C PHE A 257 -5.09 14.99 15.19
N ILE A 258 -3.84 14.55 15.41
CA ILE A 258 -3.54 13.18 15.89
C ILE A 258 -4.26 12.92 17.21
N GLN A 259 -4.18 13.85 18.17
CA GLN A 259 -4.88 13.75 19.45
C GLN A 259 -6.41 13.73 19.31
N ALA A 260 -6.96 14.39 18.28
CA ALA A 260 -8.39 14.36 18.01
C ALA A 260 -8.83 13.01 17.40
N VAL A 261 -8.05 12.47 16.46
CA VAL A 261 -8.29 11.15 15.86
C VAL A 261 -8.27 10.06 16.93
N GLU A 262 -7.26 10.04 17.80
CA GLU A 262 -7.14 9.04 18.88
C GLU A 262 -8.36 9.05 19.83
N ARG A 263 -8.94 10.22 20.09
CA ARG A 263 -10.14 10.35 20.95
C ARG A 263 -11.42 9.94 20.24
N THR A 264 -11.53 10.27 18.96
CA THR A 264 -12.80 10.17 18.22
C THR A 264 -12.96 8.80 17.55
N ARG A 265 -11.91 8.29 16.89
CA ARG A 265 -11.98 7.07 16.06
C ARG A 265 -12.25 5.82 16.91
N ALA A 266 -11.70 5.73 18.11
CA ALA A 266 -12.01 4.64 19.05
C ALA A 266 -13.50 4.61 19.42
N THR A 267 -14.08 5.76 19.76
CA THR A 267 -15.49 5.87 20.17
C THR A 267 -16.46 5.52 19.04
N PHE A 268 -16.18 5.91 17.80
CA PHE A 268 -17.07 5.61 16.67
C PHE A 268 -17.08 4.13 16.29
N ILE A 269 -15.92 3.48 16.29
CA ILE A 269 -15.85 2.07 15.94
C ILE A 269 -16.46 1.20 17.06
N GLU A 270 -16.23 1.57 18.33
CA GLU A 270 -16.88 0.90 19.48
C GLU A 270 -18.40 1.11 19.50
N ALA A 271 -18.90 2.28 19.09
CA ALA A 271 -20.33 2.52 18.97
C ALA A 271 -20.98 1.77 17.79
N GLY A 272 -20.22 1.54 16.70
CA GLY A 272 -20.68 0.84 15.51
C GLY A 272 -20.69 -0.69 15.64
N LEU A 273 -19.78 -1.26 16.43
CA LEU A 273 -19.71 -2.70 16.69
C LEU A 273 -20.72 -3.19 17.74
N GLY A 274 -21.32 -2.29 18.52
CA GLY A 274 -22.07 -2.65 19.71
C GLY A 274 -21.14 -3.10 20.84
N HIS A 275 -21.63 -3.08 22.08
CA HIS A 275 -20.99 -3.89 23.11
C HIS A 275 -21.22 -5.34 22.70
N ASP A 276 -20.16 -6.08 22.39
CA ASP A 276 -20.16 -7.51 22.63
C ASP A 276 -20.28 -7.67 24.15
N ASP A 277 -21.52 -7.59 24.64
CA ASP A 277 -21.86 -8.14 25.94
C ASP A 277 -21.67 -9.65 25.76
N ASP A 278 -20.47 -10.12 26.09
CA ASP A 278 -20.21 -11.49 26.50
C ASP A 278 -21.12 -11.78 27.70
N ASP A 279 -22.40 -12.07 27.44
CA ASP A 279 -23.29 -12.70 28.41
C ASP A 279 -22.81 -14.14 28.55
N GLU A 280 -21.84 -14.29 29.45
CA GLU A 280 -21.39 -15.54 30.05
C GLU A 280 -22.60 -16.40 30.46
N ASP A 281 -22.59 -17.64 29.96
CA ASP A 281 -23.05 -18.86 30.62
C ASP A 281 -23.86 -18.70 31.91
N ASP A 282 -25.18 -18.56 31.80
CA ASP A 282 -26.07 -18.70 32.95
C ASP A 282 -27.36 -19.44 32.59
N GLU A 283 -27.25 -20.68 32.10
CA GLU A 283 -28.36 -21.63 32.16
C GLU A 283 -27.92 -23.10 32.02
N MET A 284 -27.36 -23.70 33.09
CA MET A 284 -27.51 -25.15 33.37
C MET A 284 -27.34 -25.44 34.87
N THR A 285 -28.21 -24.89 35.70
CA THR A 285 -28.61 -25.57 36.95
C THR A 285 -30.12 -25.45 37.14
N GLY A 286 -30.83 -26.54 36.83
CA GLY A 286 -32.25 -26.73 37.09
C GLY A 286 -32.65 -28.19 36.85
#